data_AF-W5VR85-F1
#
_entry.id   AF-W5VR85-F1
#
_cell.length_a   1.000
_cell.length_b   1.000
_cell.length_c   1.000
_cell.angle_alpha   90.00
_cell.angle_beta   90.00
_cell.angle_gamma   90.00
#
_symmetry.space_group_name_H-M   'P 1'
#
loop_
_entity.id
_entity.type
_entity.pdbx_description
1 polymer ?
#
loop_
_entity_poly.entity_id
_entity_poly.type
_entity_poly.pdbx_seq_one_letter_code
_entity_poly.pdbx_strand_id
1 'polypeptide(L)'
;QRVGNKLFFDKRDDSDFDLLTVSETATEPPQEDGSTSINSPRSLALEATFINHNFSQQVLRMNEEKYSFETPNPFVQGEDDTEVASVGYRYRKWDLGNEIVLIARTEHDAVTYGPNNEIQFMNIKALNEWDSRFSGGVDWRSRLDTQRGAVLATELKNNSCKLAKWTVSALLAGSDQIKFGYVSRLHQKDTAKHVLLGTSAATT
;
A
#
# COMPACT_ATOMS: atom_id res chain seq x y z
N GLN A 1 4.97 -12.54 -21.09
CA GLN A 1 5.42 -13.60 -22.04
C GLN A 1 4.23 -14.39 -22.61
N ARG A 2 4.27 -14.92 -23.84
CA ARG A 2 3.25 -15.87 -24.36
C ARG A 2 3.88 -17.25 -24.56
N VAL A 3 3.27 -18.29 -24.00
CA VAL A 3 3.69 -19.70 -24.17
C VAL A 3 2.47 -20.52 -24.57
N GLY A 4 2.40 -20.92 -25.85
CA GLY A 4 1.22 -21.55 -26.43
C GLY A 4 -0.03 -20.65 -26.30
N ASN A 5 -1.08 -21.19 -25.67
CA ASN A 5 -2.33 -20.47 -25.39
C ASN A 5 -2.36 -19.79 -24.01
N LYS A 6 -1.22 -19.66 -23.34
CA LYS A 6 -1.11 -18.98 -22.04
C LYS A 6 -0.38 -17.64 -22.21
N LEU A 7 -0.94 -16.60 -21.60
CA LEU A 7 -0.34 -15.27 -21.52
C LEU A 7 0.07 -15.01 -20.06
N PHE A 8 1.32 -14.59 -19.88
CA PHE A 8 1.92 -14.22 -18.61
C PHE A 8 2.23 -12.73 -18.63
N PHE A 9 1.84 -12.03 -17.56
CA PHE A 9 2.15 -10.63 -17.36
C PHE A 9 3.23 -10.53 -16.29
N ASP A 10 4.42 -10.11 -16.71
CA ASP A 10 5.60 -10.04 -15.85
C ASP A 10 6.08 -8.59 -15.76
N LYS A 11 6.75 -8.25 -14.66
CA LYS A 11 7.44 -6.97 -14.48
C LYS A 11 8.94 -7.16 -14.71
N ARG A 12 9.67 -6.06 -14.94
CA ARG A 12 11.13 -6.08 -14.99
C ARG A 12 11.70 -5.99 -13.58
N ASP A 13 12.61 -6.88 -13.23
CA ASP A 13 13.17 -6.95 -11.87
C ASP A 13 14.06 -5.75 -11.53
N ASP A 14 14.69 -5.13 -12.52
CA ASP A 14 15.58 -3.97 -12.38
C ASP A 14 14.87 -2.61 -12.50
N SER A 15 13.53 -2.60 -12.46
CA SER A 15 12.72 -1.39 -12.62
C SER A 15 12.17 -0.85 -11.30
N ASP A 16 11.85 0.43 -11.27
CA ASP A 16 11.19 1.08 -10.12
C ASP A 16 9.68 0.77 -10.05
N PHE A 17 9.21 -0.33 -10.63
CA PHE A 17 7.78 -0.66 -10.76
C PHE A 17 7.05 -0.76 -9.41
N ASP A 18 7.75 -1.26 -8.38
CA ASP A 18 7.20 -1.42 -7.03
C ASP A 18 7.25 -0.13 -6.20
N LEU A 19 7.97 0.90 -6.67
CA LEU A 19 8.05 2.16 -5.93
C LEU A 19 6.71 2.89 -5.98
N LEU A 20 6.28 3.37 -4.82
CA LEU A 20 5.05 4.13 -4.67
C LEU A 20 5.26 5.58 -5.10
N THR A 21 4.56 6.03 -6.13
CA THR A 21 4.60 7.43 -6.56
C THR A 21 3.99 8.37 -5.50
N VAL A 22 4.45 9.62 -5.48
CA VAL A 22 4.00 10.64 -4.52
C VAL A 22 3.62 11.91 -5.26
N SER A 23 2.40 12.39 -5.04
CA SER A 23 1.85 13.59 -5.68
C SER A 23 1.86 13.54 -7.21
N GLU A 24 1.80 12.33 -7.79
CA GLU A 24 1.88 12.06 -9.24
C GLU A 24 0.80 12.80 -10.05
N THR A 25 -0.41 12.91 -9.49
CA THR A 25 -1.56 13.55 -10.17
C THR A 25 -1.94 14.89 -9.56
N ALA A 26 -1.03 15.47 -8.77
CA ALA A 26 -1.20 16.84 -8.29
C ALA A 26 -1.21 17.84 -9.47
N THR A 27 -1.80 19.02 -9.25
CA THR A 27 -1.77 20.09 -10.25
C THR A 27 -0.33 20.50 -10.59
N GLU A 28 0.54 20.50 -9.58
CA GLU A 28 1.99 20.70 -9.73
C GLU A 28 2.70 19.50 -9.08
N PRO A 29 3.02 18.45 -9.85
CA PRO A 29 3.77 17.31 -9.34
C PRO A 29 5.20 17.72 -8.95
N PRO A 30 5.88 16.99 -8.04
CA PRO A 30 7.26 17.30 -7.65
C PRO A 30 8.19 17.38 -8.89
N GLN A 31 8.87 18.51 -9.06
CA GLN A 31 9.80 18.77 -10.18
C GLN A 31 11.27 18.87 -9.75
N GLU A 32 11.59 18.65 -8.47
CA GLU A 32 12.97 18.81 -7.99
C GLU A 32 13.89 17.77 -8.64
N ASP A 33 14.79 18.24 -9.50
CA ASP A 33 15.80 17.41 -10.17
C ASP A 33 17.04 17.24 -9.28
N GLY A 34 17.53 16.00 -9.20
CA GLY A 34 18.81 15.66 -8.57
C GLY A 34 18.70 14.57 -7.51
N SER A 35 19.65 13.62 -7.55
CA SER A 35 19.77 12.52 -6.57
C SER A 35 20.01 12.99 -5.14
N THR A 36 20.33 14.27 -4.93
CA THR A 36 20.59 14.88 -3.63
C THR A 36 19.37 15.56 -3.03
N SER A 37 18.31 15.84 -3.81
CA SER A 37 17.08 16.39 -3.24
C SER A 37 16.27 15.30 -2.54
N ILE A 38 15.89 15.59 -1.31
CA ILE A 38 14.97 14.76 -0.51
C ILE A 38 13.53 14.77 -1.03
N ASN A 39 13.21 15.72 -1.91
CA ASN A 39 11.87 15.90 -2.49
C ASN A 39 11.85 15.63 -4.00
N SER A 40 12.93 15.07 -4.56
CA SER A 40 12.88 14.55 -5.94
C SER A 40 11.84 13.41 -6.03
N PRO A 41 11.19 13.21 -7.19
CA PRO A 41 10.20 12.14 -7.35
C PRO A 41 10.71 10.76 -6.93
N ARG A 42 11.98 10.45 -7.25
CA ARG A 42 12.62 9.18 -6.88
C ARG A 42 12.82 9.08 -5.36
N SER A 43 13.34 10.14 -4.72
CA SER A 43 13.55 10.16 -3.26
C SER A 43 12.23 10.00 -2.50
N LEU A 44 11.19 10.71 -2.94
CA LEU A 44 9.85 10.60 -2.35
C LEU A 44 9.26 9.21 -2.54
N ALA A 45 9.47 8.58 -3.69
CA ALA A 45 8.95 7.25 -3.95
C ALA A 45 9.64 6.17 -3.10
N LEU A 46 10.96 6.27 -2.92
CA LEU A 46 11.72 5.41 -2.00
C LEU A 46 11.21 5.56 -0.56
N GLU A 47 11.06 6.80 -0.09
CA GLU A 47 10.55 7.09 1.24
C GLU A 47 9.13 6.56 1.45
N ALA A 48 8.21 6.82 0.51
CA ALA A 48 6.82 6.35 0.59
C ALA A 48 6.73 4.82 0.64
N THR A 49 7.58 4.13 -0.14
CA THR A 49 7.66 2.67 -0.15
C THR A 49 8.15 2.14 1.19
N PHE A 50 9.21 2.75 1.75
CA PHE A 50 9.72 2.41 3.08
C PHE A 50 8.68 2.63 4.19
N ILE A 51 7.95 3.76 4.14
CA ILE A 51 6.85 4.04 5.07
C ILE A 51 5.76 2.97 4.96
N ASN A 52 5.40 2.55 3.74
CA ASN A 52 4.37 1.52 3.52
C ASN A 52 4.78 0.17 4.11
N HIS A 53 6.02 -0.26 3.85
CA HIS A 53 6.57 -1.49 4.41
C HIS A 53 6.54 -1.47 5.95
N ASN A 54 7.06 -0.41 6.56
CA ASN A 54 7.09 -0.29 8.03
C ASN A 54 5.69 -0.25 8.63
N PHE A 55 4.80 0.59 8.08
CA PHE A 55 3.44 0.73 8.60
C PHE A 55 2.64 -0.57 8.49
N SER A 56 2.77 -1.29 7.37
CA SER A 56 2.04 -2.56 7.15
C SER A 56 2.31 -3.59 8.25
N GLN A 57 3.52 -3.58 8.81
CA GLN A 57 3.97 -4.51 9.83
C GLN A 57 3.78 -3.93 11.25
N GLN A 58 4.06 -2.63 11.45
CA GLN A 58 3.99 -1.96 12.74
C GLN A 58 2.60 -2.00 13.39
N VAL A 59 1.53 -2.01 12.59
CA VAL A 59 0.14 -2.02 13.10
C VAL A 59 -0.37 -3.41 13.47
N LEU A 60 0.45 -4.45 13.32
CA LEU A 60 0.10 -5.83 13.63
C LEU A 60 0.59 -6.23 15.03
N ARG A 61 0.01 -7.30 15.55
CA ARG A 61 0.43 -7.91 16.82
C ARG A 61 1.45 -9.00 16.54
N MET A 62 2.73 -8.61 16.49
CA MET A 62 3.82 -9.48 16.01
C MET A 62 4.13 -10.70 16.88
N ASN A 63 3.79 -10.66 18.17
CA ASN A 63 4.08 -11.72 19.14
C ASN A 63 2.83 -12.54 19.52
N GLU A 64 1.77 -12.44 18.72
CA GLU A 64 0.54 -13.24 18.88
C GLU A 64 0.44 -14.34 17.81
N GLU A 65 -0.49 -15.26 18.01
CA GLU A 65 -0.75 -16.33 17.06
C GLU A 65 -1.16 -15.75 15.69
N LYS A 66 -0.46 -16.18 14.64
CA LYS A 66 -0.72 -15.75 13.26
C LYS A 66 -1.83 -16.60 12.66
N TYR A 67 -2.75 -15.95 11.95
CA TYR A 67 -3.70 -16.68 11.12
C TYR A 67 -2.97 -17.35 9.95
N SER A 68 -3.04 -18.68 9.88
CA SER A 68 -2.37 -19.48 8.86
C SER A 68 -3.35 -20.01 7.82
N PHE A 69 -2.97 -19.89 6.55
CA PHE A 69 -3.67 -20.56 5.45
C PHE A 69 -3.31 -22.05 5.40
N GLU A 70 -4.09 -22.84 4.67
CA GLU A 70 -3.84 -24.28 4.48
C GLU A 70 -2.47 -24.59 3.85
N THR A 71 -1.99 -23.71 2.96
CA THR A 71 -0.70 -23.83 2.29
C THR A 71 0.27 -22.76 2.78
N PRO A 72 1.53 -23.10 3.07
CA PRO A 72 2.53 -22.13 3.50
C PRO A 72 2.90 -21.15 2.39
N ASN A 73 3.61 -20.08 2.76
CA ASN A 73 4.11 -19.08 1.81
C ASN A 73 5.05 -19.73 0.76
N PRO A 74 4.73 -19.68 -0.55
CA PRO A 74 5.50 -20.38 -1.58
C PRO A 74 6.85 -19.71 -1.92
N PHE A 75 7.14 -18.53 -1.35
CA PHE A 75 8.39 -17.80 -1.56
C PHE A 75 9.42 -18.01 -0.46
N VAL A 76 9.09 -18.82 0.55
CA VAL A 76 10.01 -19.22 1.62
C VAL A 76 10.43 -20.67 1.36
N GLN A 77 11.73 -20.93 1.33
CA GLN A 77 12.30 -22.26 1.15
C GLN A 77 13.04 -22.68 2.42
N GLY A 78 12.74 -23.87 2.96
CA GLY A 78 13.51 -24.48 4.06
C GLY A 78 13.27 -23.91 5.46
N GLU A 79 13.99 -24.48 6.44
CA GLU A 79 14.06 -24.05 7.87
C GLU A 79 14.86 -22.74 8.06
N ASP A 80 14.99 -21.92 7.03
CA ASP A 80 15.60 -20.61 7.20
C ASP A 80 14.63 -19.75 8.01
N ASP A 81 15.07 -19.39 9.21
CA ASP A 81 14.43 -18.53 10.22
C ASP A 81 14.29 -17.07 9.73
N THR A 82 14.03 -16.91 8.44
CA THR A 82 13.85 -15.64 7.75
C THR A 82 12.55 -15.03 8.22
N GLU A 83 12.64 -13.93 8.97
CA GLU A 83 11.48 -13.13 9.35
C GLU A 83 10.80 -12.58 8.09
N VAL A 84 9.74 -13.26 7.67
CA VAL A 84 8.88 -12.80 6.59
C VAL A 84 7.81 -11.85 7.11
N ALA A 85 7.53 -10.82 6.30
CA ALA A 85 6.39 -9.95 6.52
C ALA A 85 5.09 -10.75 6.59
N SER A 86 4.13 -10.28 7.39
CA SER A 86 2.77 -10.78 7.36
C SER A 86 2.17 -10.53 5.97
N VAL A 87 1.90 -11.62 5.24
CA VAL A 87 1.22 -11.59 3.95
C VAL A 87 0.55 -12.94 3.70
N GLY A 88 -0.72 -12.90 3.28
CA GLY A 88 -1.48 -14.07 2.84
C GLY A 88 -1.73 -14.01 1.35
N TYR A 89 -1.30 -15.03 0.60
CA TYR A 89 -1.53 -15.11 -0.85
C TYR A 89 -2.78 -15.92 -1.17
N ARG A 90 -3.61 -15.41 -2.08
CA ARG A 90 -4.73 -16.15 -2.67
C ARG A 90 -4.58 -16.19 -4.18
N TYR A 91 -4.66 -17.37 -4.78
CA TYR A 91 -4.69 -17.53 -6.23
C TYR A 91 -6.14 -17.65 -6.65
N ARG A 92 -6.64 -16.62 -7.34
CA ARG A 92 -8.05 -16.50 -7.69
C ARG A 92 -8.24 -16.62 -9.20
N LYS A 93 -9.40 -17.14 -9.60
CA LYS A 93 -9.78 -17.42 -10.99
C LYS A 93 -11.02 -16.62 -11.36
N TRP A 94 -10.97 -15.95 -12.50
CA TRP A 94 -12.09 -15.26 -13.12
C TRP A 94 -12.30 -15.73 -14.55
N ASP A 95 -13.54 -15.98 -14.92
CA ASP A 95 -13.95 -16.16 -16.31
C ASP A 95 -14.29 -14.78 -16.89
N LEU A 96 -13.54 -14.35 -17.91
CA LEU A 96 -13.72 -13.06 -18.57
C LEU A 96 -14.54 -13.18 -19.86
N GLY A 97 -15.08 -14.36 -20.16
CA GLY A 97 -15.73 -14.67 -21.43
C GLY A 97 -14.72 -14.83 -22.58
N ASN A 98 -15.24 -15.14 -23.78
CA ASN A 98 -14.43 -15.32 -24.99
C ASN A 98 -13.25 -16.31 -24.81
N GLU A 99 -13.47 -17.38 -24.04
CA GLU A 99 -12.45 -18.39 -23.70
C GLU A 99 -11.24 -17.84 -22.93
N ILE A 100 -11.38 -16.66 -22.30
CA ILE A 100 -10.34 -16.03 -21.50
C ILE A 100 -10.59 -16.32 -20.02
N VAL A 101 -9.65 -17.06 -19.41
CA VAL A 101 -9.63 -17.30 -17.97
C VAL A 101 -8.44 -16.56 -17.37
N LEU A 102 -8.73 -15.62 -16.46
CA LEU A 102 -7.71 -14.91 -15.70
C LEU A 102 -7.41 -15.67 -14.41
N ILE A 103 -6.13 -15.92 -14.17
CA ILE A 103 -5.61 -16.36 -12.88
C ILE A 103 -4.71 -15.25 -12.36
N ALA A 104 -4.96 -14.77 -11.15
CA ALA A 104 -4.10 -13.78 -10.51
C ALA A 104 -3.75 -14.20 -9.08
N ARG A 105 -2.51 -13.92 -8.70
CA ARG A 105 -2.08 -13.93 -7.30
C ARG A 105 -2.54 -12.62 -6.66
N THR A 106 -3.35 -12.72 -5.63
CA THR A 106 -3.82 -11.60 -4.81
C THR A 106 -3.28 -11.73 -3.39
N GLU A 107 -3.37 -10.68 -2.61
CA GLU A 107 -2.74 -10.59 -1.30
C GLU A 107 -3.64 -9.94 -0.24
N HIS A 108 -3.53 -10.44 0.98
CA HIS A 108 -4.03 -9.79 2.19
C HIS A 108 -2.86 -9.49 3.12
N ASP A 109 -2.85 -8.31 3.73
CA ASP A 109 -1.77 -7.86 4.60
C ASP A 109 -2.00 -8.33 6.05
N ALA A 110 -3.28 -8.45 6.46
CA ALA A 110 -3.66 -8.87 7.81
C ALA A 110 -5.07 -9.47 7.90
N VAL A 111 -5.39 -9.95 9.11
CA VAL A 111 -6.75 -10.33 9.52
C VAL A 111 -7.19 -9.51 10.74
N THR A 112 -8.49 -9.34 10.88
CA THR A 112 -9.14 -8.81 12.07
C THR A 112 -10.41 -9.61 12.38
N TYR A 113 -11.00 -9.37 13.55
CA TYR A 113 -12.23 -10.03 13.97
C TYR A 113 -13.38 -9.02 13.90
N GLY A 114 -14.42 -9.36 13.16
CA GLY A 114 -15.66 -8.59 13.12
C GLY A 114 -16.46 -8.70 14.43
N PRO A 115 -17.58 -7.97 14.55
CA PRO A 115 -18.39 -7.95 15.77
C PRO A 115 -18.87 -9.33 16.25
N ASN A 116 -19.06 -10.27 15.32
CA ASN A 116 -19.49 -11.64 15.61
C ASN A 116 -18.32 -12.64 15.71
N ASN A 117 -17.09 -12.14 15.89
CA ASN A 117 -15.86 -12.94 15.90
C ASN A 117 -15.57 -13.68 14.58
N GLU A 118 -16.18 -13.21 13.48
CA GLU A 118 -15.88 -13.66 12.13
C GLU A 118 -14.55 -13.07 11.66
N ILE A 119 -13.78 -13.85 10.90
CA ILE A 119 -12.49 -13.41 10.38
C ILE A 119 -12.73 -12.50 9.18
N GLN A 120 -12.18 -11.30 9.24
CA GLN A 120 -12.17 -10.33 8.15
C GLN A 120 -10.74 -10.13 7.65
N PHE A 121 -10.56 -10.22 6.34
CA PHE A 121 -9.29 -10.01 5.66
C PHE A 121 -9.13 -8.55 5.27
N MET A 122 -7.91 -8.02 5.37
CA MET A 122 -7.67 -6.62 5.05
C MET A 122 -6.37 -6.36 4.31
N ASN A 123 -6.38 -5.30 3.51
CA ASN A 123 -5.18 -4.68 3.00
C ASN A 123 -4.81 -3.46 3.84
N ILE A 124 -3.51 -3.24 4.06
CA ILE A 124 -2.97 -2.17 4.89
C ILE A 124 -2.01 -1.36 4.03
N LYS A 125 -2.32 -0.08 3.85
CA LYS A 125 -1.50 0.85 3.06
C LYS A 125 -1.29 2.15 3.85
N ALA A 126 -0.17 2.84 3.62
CA ALA A 126 0.13 4.12 4.24
C ALA A 126 0.10 5.27 3.22
N LEU A 127 -0.69 6.30 3.51
CA LEU A 127 -0.56 7.62 2.90
C LEU A 127 0.54 8.39 3.64
N ASN A 128 1.31 9.19 2.90
CA ASN A 128 2.45 9.92 3.45
C ASN A 128 2.41 11.42 3.12
N GLU A 129 2.54 12.26 4.14
CA GLU A 129 2.72 13.71 4.03
C GLU A 129 4.22 14.05 4.14
N TRP A 130 4.75 14.74 3.13
CA TRP A 130 6.16 15.13 3.05
C TRP A 130 6.36 16.62 3.41
N ASP A 131 5.69 17.52 2.69
CA ASP A 131 5.64 18.96 2.98
C ASP A 131 4.27 19.51 2.58
N SER A 132 3.44 19.85 3.58
CA SER A 132 2.05 20.24 3.38
C SER A 132 1.86 21.45 2.46
N ARG A 133 2.87 22.32 2.35
CA ARG A 133 2.84 23.53 1.49
C ARG A 133 2.85 23.17 0.01
N PHE A 134 3.46 22.04 -0.33
CA PHE A 134 3.58 21.53 -1.70
C PHE A 134 2.69 20.31 -1.93
N SER A 135 2.30 19.58 -0.88
CA SER A 135 1.40 18.43 -0.94
C SER A 135 -0.08 18.81 -0.79
N GLY A 136 -0.52 19.87 -1.49
CA GLY A 136 -1.93 20.26 -1.56
C GLY A 136 -2.40 21.30 -0.53
N GLY A 137 -1.52 21.86 0.29
CA GLY A 137 -1.82 22.98 1.19
C GLY A 137 -2.59 22.60 2.46
N VAL A 138 -2.81 21.31 2.71
CA VAL A 138 -3.57 20.80 3.86
C VAL A 138 -2.59 20.18 4.86
N ASP A 139 -2.36 20.86 5.98
CA ASP A 139 -1.55 20.31 7.09
C ASP A 139 -2.33 19.24 7.86
N TRP A 140 -1.85 18.00 7.81
CA TRP A 140 -2.57 16.87 8.39
C TRP A 140 -2.69 16.96 9.90
N ARG A 141 -1.68 17.51 10.60
CA ARG A 141 -1.67 17.64 12.06
C ARG A 141 -2.84 18.49 12.57
N SER A 142 -3.21 19.54 11.86
CA SER A 142 -4.34 20.41 12.23
C SER A 142 -5.68 19.94 11.66
N ARG A 143 -5.69 19.14 10.58
CA ARG A 143 -6.90 18.85 9.79
C ARG A 143 -7.42 17.42 9.89
N LEU A 144 -6.63 16.43 10.31
CA LEU A 144 -7.09 15.03 10.35
C LEU A 144 -8.25 14.78 11.31
N ASP A 145 -8.30 15.49 12.43
CA ASP A 145 -9.36 15.34 13.44
C ASP A 145 -10.64 16.09 13.06
N THR A 146 -10.50 17.28 12.48
CA THR A 146 -11.63 18.18 12.21
C THR A 146 -12.16 18.07 10.77
N GLN A 147 -11.30 17.71 9.81
CA GLN A 147 -11.56 17.80 8.38
C GLN A 147 -10.96 16.60 7.61
N ARG A 148 -11.11 15.38 8.16
CA ARG A 148 -10.59 14.14 7.54
C ARG A 148 -11.00 13.97 6.07
N GLY A 149 -12.24 14.33 5.73
CA GLY A 149 -12.73 14.28 4.35
C GLY A 149 -11.94 15.19 3.39
N ALA A 150 -11.50 16.36 3.86
CA ALA A 150 -10.68 17.28 3.06
C ALA A 150 -9.26 16.73 2.84
N VAL A 151 -8.68 16.09 3.86
CA VAL A 151 -7.38 15.40 3.75
C VAL A 151 -7.49 14.29 2.70
N LEU A 152 -8.50 13.41 2.82
CA LEU A 152 -8.70 12.31 1.88
C LEU A 152 -9.00 12.80 0.45
N ALA A 153 -9.80 13.86 0.29
CA ALA A 153 -10.08 14.45 -1.02
C ALA A 153 -8.81 15.01 -1.69
N THR A 154 -7.93 15.63 -0.90
CA THR A 154 -6.62 16.12 -1.36
C THR A 154 -5.74 14.96 -1.81
N GLU A 155 -5.70 13.88 -1.04
CA GLU A 155 -4.95 12.67 -1.38
C GLU A 155 -5.50 11.96 -2.61
N LEU A 156 -6.82 11.86 -2.76
CA LEU A 156 -7.45 11.33 -3.97
C LEU A 156 -7.09 12.15 -5.20
N LYS A 157 -7.04 13.49 -5.09
CA LYS A 157 -6.61 14.36 -6.20
C LYS A 157 -5.13 14.15 -6.53
N ASN A 158 -4.26 14.18 -5.53
CA ASN A 158 -2.81 14.22 -5.74
C ASN A 158 -2.19 12.83 -6.00
N ASN A 159 -2.84 11.75 -5.58
CA ASN A 159 -2.32 10.39 -5.61
C ASN A 159 -3.31 9.39 -6.26
N SER A 160 -4.17 9.86 -7.18
CA SER A 160 -5.30 9.09 -7.72
C SER A 160 -4.90 7.70 -8.26
N CYS A 161 -3.82 7.61 -9.05
CA CYS A 161 -3.31 6.35 -9.60
C CYS A 161 -2.89 5.37 -8.49
N LYS A 162 -2.14 5.86 -7.48
CA LYS A 162 -1.71 5.05 -6.33
C LYS A 162 -2.89 4.50 -5.54
N LEU A 163 -3.86 5.35 -5.19
CA LEU A 163 -5.06 4.93 -4.45
C LEU A 163 -5.90 3.95 -5.28
N ALA A 164 -6.11 4.22 -6.57
CA ALA A 164 -6.86 3.33 -7.45
C ALA A 164 -6.22 1.93 -7.54
N LYS A 165 -4.88 1.85 -7.71
CA LYS A 165 -4.17 0.57 -7.70
C LYS A 165 -4.38 -0.21 -6.41
N TRP A 166 -4.27 0.47 -5.25
CA TRP A 166 -4.50 -0.17 -3.95
C TRP A 166 -5.93 -0.69 -3.81
N THR A 167 -6.92 0.10 -4.19
CA THR A 167 -8.33 -0.30 -4.14
C THR A 167 -8.61 -1.47 -5.08
N VAL A 168 -8.10 -1.46 -6.32
CA VAL A 168 -8.25 -2.57 -7.27
C VAL A 168 -7.60 -3.84 -6.73
N SER A 169 -6.39 -3.77 -6.15
CA SER A 169 -5.75 -4.93 -5.54
C SER A 169 -6.60 -5.52 -4.41
N ALA A 170 -7.18 -4.67 -3.55
CA ALA A 170 -8.02 -5.13 -2.45
C ALA A 170 -9.35 -5.74 -2.90
N LEU A 171 -9.99 -5.14 -3.93
CA LEU A 171 -11.18 -5.69 -4.59
C LEU A 171 -10.91 -7.05 -5.23
N LEU A 172 -9.81 -7.18 -5.97
CA LEU A 172 -9.43 -8.45 -6.59
C LEU A 172 -9.09 -9.51 -5.53
N ALA A 173 -8.44 -9.13 -4.43
CA ALA A 173 -8.19 -10.04 -3.31
C ALA A 173 -9.47 -10.52 -2.63
N GLY A 174 -10.56 -9.75 -2.73
CA GLY A 174 -11.76 -9.95 -1.95
C GLY A 174 -11.47 -9.74 -0.47
N SER A 175 -10.73 -8.68 -0.16
CA SER A 175 -10.60 -8.19 1.21
C SER A 175 -11.96 -7.69 1.70
N ASP A 176 -12.18 -7.68 3.01
CA ASP A 176 -13.36 -7.08 3.62
C ASP A 176 -13.15 -5.58 3.86
N GLN A 177 -11.89 -5.20 4.11
CA GLN A 177 -11.52 -3.82 4.39
C GLN A 177 -10.17 -3.45 3.77
N ILE A 178 -10.02 -2.18 3.44
CA ILE A 178 -8.73 -1.52 3.23
C ILE A 178 -8.50 -0.50 4.34
N LYS A 179 -7.33 -0.57 4.98
CA LYS A 179 -6.94 0.31 6.08
C LYS A 179 -5.80 1.22 5.64
N PHE A 180 -5.99 2.51 5.89
CA PHE A 180 -5.04 3.56 5.59
C PHE A 180 -4.41 4.10 6.87
N GLY A 181 -3.09 4.19 6.88
CA GLY A 181 -2.33 5.00 7.84
C GLY A 181 -2.06 6.39 7.28
N TYR A 182 -2.16 7.42 8.12
CA TYR A 182 -1.74 8.78 7.80
C TYR A 182 -0.41 9.04 8.48
N VAL A 183 0.68 8.94 7.72
CA VAL A 183 2.05 9.09 8.22
C VAL A 183 2.60 10.43 7.73
N SER A 184 3.23 11.21 8.61
CA SER A 184 3.85 12.49 8.25
C SER A 184 5.30 12.52 8.71
N ARG A 185 6.18 13.20 7.98
CA ARG A 185 7.54 13.48 8.49
C ARG A 185 7.44 14.23 9.82
N LEU A 186 8.32 13.93 10.79
CA LEU A 186 8.34 14.66 12.06
C LEU A 186 8.71 16.13 11.84
N HIS A 187 9.63 16.39 10.93
CA HIS A 187 10.00 17.72 10.45
C HIS A 187 10.13 17.64 8.92
N GLN A 188 9.58 18.61 8.18
CA GLN A 188 9.49 18.56 6.70
C GLN A 188 10.84 18.37 5.97
N LYS A 189 11.95 18.76 6.60
CA LYS A 189 13.32 18.63 6.08
C LYS A 189 14.06 17.35 6.52
N ASP A 190 13.45 16.53 7.36
CA ASP A 190 14.03 15.29 7.89
C ASP A 190 13.22 14.08 7.40
N THR A 191 13.82 13.32 6.48
CA THR A 191 13.20 12.11 5.89
C THR A 191 13.48 10.85 6.69
N ALA A 192 14.25 10.93 7.78
CA ALA A 192 14.60 9.75 8.59
C ALA A 192 13.60 9.49 9.72
N LYS A 193 12.72 10.45 10.03
CA LYS A 193 11.79 10.37 11.15
C LYS A 193 10.37 10.67 10.71
N HIS A 194 9.47 9.73 10.99
CA HIS A 194 8.06 9.84 10.68
C HIS A 194 7.21 9.63 11.93
N VAL A 195 5.99 10.14 11.90
CA VAL A 195 4.98 9.97 12.94
C VAL A 195 3.67 9.51 12.33
N LEU A 196 3.04 8.52 12.96
CA LEU A 196 1.68 8.11 12.63
C LEU A 196 0.70 9.08 13.28
N LEU A 197 -0.07 9.79 12.45
CA LEU A 197 -1.06 10.77 12.92
C LEU A 197 -2.43 10.12 13.15
N GLY A 198 -2.74 9.04 12.44
CA GLY A 198 -4.01 8.35 12.61
C GLY A 198 -4.20 7.21 11.61
N THR A 199 -5.31 6.50 11.73
CA THR A 199 -5.72 5.46 10.79
C THR A 199 -7.19 5.62 10.41
N SER A 200 -7.56 5.16 9.22
CA SER A 200 -8.94 5.01 8.79
C SER A 200 -9.12 3.70 8.04
N ALA A 201 -10.31 3.11 8.11
CA ALA A 201 -10.66 1.95 7.31
C ALA A 201 -11.83 2.29 6.38
N ALA A 202 -11.85 1.64 5.22
CA ALA A 202 -12.97 1.63 4.29
C ALA A 202 -13.30 0.19 3.93
N THR A 203 -14.58 -0.12 3.77
CA THR A 203 -15.01 -1.37 3.14
C THR A 203 -14.64 -1.31 1.67
N THR A 204 -14.09 -2.41 1.16
CA THR A 204 -13.69 -2.55 -0.24
C THR A 204 -14.85 -2.95 -1.12
#